data_AF-A0A7R9HFY7-F1
#
_entry.id   AF-A0A7R9HFY7-F1
#
_cell.length_a   1.000
_cell.length_b   1.000
_cell.length_c   1.000
_cell.angle_alpha   90.00
_cell.angle_beta   90.00
_cell.angle_gamma   90.00
#
_symmetry.space_group_name_H-M   'P 1'
#
loop_
_entity.id
_entity.type
_entity.pdbx_description
1 polymer ?
#
loop_
_entity_poly.entity_id
_entity_poly.type
_entity_poly.pdbx_seq_one_letter_code
_entity_poly.pdbx_strand_id
1 'polypeptide(L)'
;MDRCSDRVIFFTSETESRKTEEVRFHTSITSQELKELFRSAAEAGPYDILKLLTSDGQMLNITPSLPSNSLDSSHQLKIVAIHCKGK
;
A
#
# COMPACT_ATOMS: atom_id res chain seq x y z
N MET A 1 7.28 -10.78 -26.43
CA MET A 1 6.27 -9.72 -26.25
C MET A 1 5.81 -9.79 -24.80
N ASP A 2 6.63 -9.25 -23.91
CA ASP A 2 6.38 -9.27 -22.47
C ASP A 2 5.29 -8.24 -22.20
N ARG A 3 4.09 -8.73 -21.89
CA ARG A 3 2.93 -7.92 -21.56
C ARG A 3 3.28 -7.10 -20.33
N CYS A 4 3.61 -5.81 -20.50
CA CYS A 4 3.68 -4.85 -19.41
C CYS A 4 2.39 -4.95 -18.60
N SER A 5 2.44 -5.67 -17.47
CA SER A 5 1.29 -5.88 -16.61
C SER A 5 1.45 -4.90 -15.48
N ASP A 6 1.03 -3.67 -15.74
CA ASP A 6 0.89 -2.65 -14.71
C ASP A 6 -0.28 -3.02 -13.79
N ARG A 7 -0.14 -2.68 -12.51
CA ARG A 7 -1.17 -2.90 -11.49
C ARG A 7 -1.50 -1.57 -10.87
N VAL A 8 -2.80 -1.37 -10.66
CA VAL A 8 -3.34 -0.20 -9.99
C VAL A 8 -3.99 -0.60 -8.67
N ILE A 9 -3.63 0.09 -7.61
CA ILE A 9 -4.21 -0.07 -6.28
C ILE A 9 -4.70 1.29 -5.82
N PHE A 10 -5.99 1.39 -5.57
CA PHE A 10 -6.65 2.47 -4.88
C PHE A 10 -6.63 2.21 -3.38
N PHE A 11 -6.14 3.18 -2.60
CA PHE A 11 -6.10 3.09 -1.16
C PHE A 11 -6.43 4.42 -0.48
N THR A 12 -6.81 4.37 0.80
CA THR A 12 -7.01 5.54 1.65
C THR A 12 -5.98 5.52 2.78
N SER A 13 -5.26 6.61 2.98
CA SER A 13 -4.36 6.73 4.14
C SER A 13 -5.16 7.05 5.40
N GLU A 14 -4.74 6.50 6.54
CA GLU A 14 -5.31 6.82 7.86
C GLU A 14 -4.81 8.17 8.40
N THR A 15 -3.64 8.64 7.96
CA THR A 15 -2.89 9.70 8.65
C THR A 15 -3.41 11.11 8.42
N GLU A 16 -3.82 11.50 7.20
CA GLU A 16 -4.18 12.92 7.00
C GLU A 16 -5.23 13.24 5.95
N SER A 17 -5.85 12.27 5.26
CA SER A 17 -6.90 12.61 4.29
C SER A 17 -7.82 11.43 4.02
N ARG A 18 -9.14 11.62 4.15
CA ARG A 18 -10.17 10.73 3.58
C ARG A 18 -10.17 10.73 2.04
N LYS A 19 -9.02 10.96 1.43
CA LYS A 19 -8.83 11.02 0.00
C LYS A 19 -8.36 9.64 -0.45
N THR A 20 -9.03 9.10 -1.45
CA THR A 20 -8.56 7.90 -2.13
C THR A 20 -7.40 8.28 -3.03
N GLU A 21 -6.26 7.64 -2.81
CA GLU A 21 -5.06 7.72 -3.61
C GLU A 21 -4.96 6.51 -4.54
N GLU A 22 -4.26 6.66 -5.66
CA GLU A 22 -3.94 5.55 -6.55
C GLU A 22 -2.43 5.37 -6.64
N VAL A 23 -1.97 4.13 -6.55
CA VAL A 23 -0.61 3.76 -6.91
C VAL A 23 -0.65 2.85 -8.12
N ARG A 24 0.18 3.18 -9.11
CA ARG A 24 0.44 2.33 -10.26
C ARG A 24 1.87 1.80 -10.19
N PHE A 25 2.01 0.49 -10.31
CA PHE A 25 3.30 -0.15 -10.28
C PHE A 25 3.34 -1.33 -11.24
N HIS A 26 4.53 -1.57 -11.78
CA HIS A 26 4.75 -2.70 -12.65
C HIS A 26 4.89 -4.00 -11.83
N THR A 27 4.46 -5.13 -12.39
CA THR A 27 4.63 -6.46 -11.74
C THR A 27 6.09 -6.86 -11.50
N SER A 28 7.05 -6.21 -12.18
CA SER A 28 8.49 -6.39 -11.92
C SER A 28 9.01 -5.57 -10.73
N ILE A 29 8.18 -4.74 -10.10
CA ILE A 29 8.58 -3.97 -8.92
C ILE A 29 8.99 -4.93 -7.80
N THR A 30 10.06 -4.60 -7.09
CA THR A 30 10.47 -5.42 -5.96
C THR A 30 9.55 -5.16 -4.75
N SER A 31 9.51 -6.11 -3.84
CA SER A 31 8.74 -5.92 -2.58
C SER A 31 9.28 -4.77 -1.74
N GLN A 32 10.56 -4.40 -1.89
CA GLN A 32 11.13 -3.26 -1.18
C GLN A 32 10.64 -1.95 -1.79
N GLU A 33 10.84 -1.76 -3.09
CA GLU A 33 10.41 -0.57 -3.83
C GLU A 33 8.92 -0.30 -3.62
N LEU A 34 8.08 -1.34 -3.70
CA LEU A 34 6.64 -1.20 -3.47
C LEU A 34 6.34 -0.76 -2.03
N LYS A 35 7.00 -1.36 -1.03
CA LYS A 35 6.82 -0.95 0.37
C LYS A 35 7.26 0.49 0.59
N GLU A 36 8.35 0.94 -0.04
CA GLU A 36 8.79 2.34 0.05
C GLU A 36 7.79 3.30 -0.59
N LEU A 37 7.16 2.92 -1.70
CA LEU A 37 6.10 3.70 -2.35
C LEU A 37 4.90 3.92 -1.41
N PHE A 38 4.41 2.85 -0.78
CA PHE A 38 3.33 2.94 0.21
C PHE A 38 3.76 3.65 1.50
N ARG A 39 5.02 3.50 1.96
CA ARG A 39 5.53 4.25 3.11
C ARG A 39 5.56 5.74 2.85
N SER A 40 6.02 6.13 1.67
CA SER A 40 6.04 7.53 1.26
C SER A 40 4.63 8.11 1.22
N ALA A 41 3.63 7.35 0.78
CA ALA A 41 2.24 7.78 0.78
C ALA A 41 1.62 7.83 2.19
N ALA A 42 1.99 6.91 3.08
CA ALA A 42 1.53 6.89 4.47
C ALA A 42 2.30 7.84 5.39
N GLU A 43 3.34 8.51 4.90
CA GLU A 43 4.32 9.26 5.71
C GLU A 43 4.91 8.40 6.85
N ALA A 44 4.98 7.10 6.63
CA ALA A 44 5.42 6.14 7.61
C ALA A 44 6.95 6.02 7.63
N GLY A 45 7.50 5.72 8.80
CA GLY A 45 8.93 5.50 8.98
C GLY A 45 9.45 4.27 8.22
N PRO A 46 10.78 4.18 8.00
CA PRO A 46 11.41 3.08 7.25
C PRO A 46 11.30 1.71 7.95
N TYR A 47 10.92 1.68 9.22
CA TYR A 47 10.73 0.47 10.01
C TYR A 47 9.26 0.23 10.39
N ASP A 48 8.35 1.10 9.94
CA ASP A 48 6.93 0.94 10.20
C ASP A 48 6.36 -0.18 9.34
N ILE A 49 5.48 -0.96 9.95
CA ILE A 49 4.83 -2.07 9.29
C ILE A 49 3.48 -1.59 8.78
N LEU A 50 3.35 -1.56 7.46
CA LEU A 50 2.13 -1.18 6.77
C LEU A 50 1.40 -2.42 6.24
N LYS A 51 0.07 -2.39 6.32
CA LYS A 51 -0.83 -3.37 5.70
C LYS A 51 -1.97 -2.66 4.99
N LEU A 52 -2.53 -3.33 3.99
CA LEU A 52 -3.73 -2.86 3.30
C LEU A 52 -4.93 -3.60 3.87
N LEU A 53 -5.85 -2.87 4.49
CA LEU A 53 -7.13 -3.40 4.95
C LEU A 53 -8.13 -3.37 3.77
N THR A 54 -8.68 -4.52 3.40
CA THR A 54 -9.73 -4.59 2.38
C THR A 54 -11.07 -4.11 2.92
N SER A 55 -12.01 -3.78 2.03
CA SER A 55 -13.39 -3.45 2.41
C SER A 55 -14.10 -4.61 3.13
N ASP A 56 -13.62 -5.84 2.94
CA ASP A 56 -14.06 -7.06 3.63
C ASP A 56 -13.48 -7.20 5.05
N GLY A 57 -12.56 -6.30 5.45
CA GLY A 57 -11.93 -6.32 6.77
C GLY A 57 -10.69 -7.21 6.87
N GLN A 58 -10.13 -7.67 5.75
CA GLN A 58 -8.92 -8.49 5.73
C GLN A 58 -7.65 -7.64 5.60
N MET A 59 -6.61 -7.96 6.38
CA MET A 59 -5.31 -7.29 6.29
C MET A 59 -4.38 -7.99 5.29
N LEU A 60 -4.18 -7.38 4.14
CA LEU A 60 -3.26 -7.81 3.10
C LEU A 60 -1.84 -7.26 3.33
N ASN A 61 -0.86 -8.09 2.98
CA ASN A 61 0.53 -7.68 2.96
C ASN A 61 0.84 -6.92 1.66
N ILE A 62 1.65 -5.87 1.78
CA ILE A 62 2.11 -5.09 0.63
C ILE A 62 3.14 -5.92 -0.15
N THR A 63 2.72 -6.43 -1.30
CA THR A 63 3.51 -7.30 -2.18
C THR A 63 3.19 -7.00 -3.66
N PRO A 64 4.13 -7.24 -4.59
CA PRO A 64 3.89 -7.02 -6.03
C PRO A 64 2.78 -7.92 -6.60
N SER A 65 2.38 -8.96 -5.85
CA SER A 65 1.29 -9.87 -6.20
C SER A 65 -0.09 -9.38 -5.76
N LEU A 66 -0.19 -8.18 -5.16
CA LEU A 66 -1.48 -7.60 -4.76
C LEU A 66 -2.46 -7.51 -5.95
N PRO A 67 -3.69 -8.00 -5.82
CA PRO A 67 -4.72 -7.88 -6.86
C PRO A 67 -5.05 -6.41 -7.12
N SER A 68 -5.13 -6.01 -8.40
CA SER A 68 -5.64 -4.69 -8.75
C SER A 68 -7.05 -4.51 -8.20
N ASN A 69 -7.37 -3.31 -7.72
CA ASN A 69 -8.70 -3.00 -7.19
C ASN A 69 -9.32 -1.79 -7.93
N SER A 70 -10.43 -1.29 -7.41
CA SER A 70 -11.16 -0.12 -7.96
C SER A 70 -11.55 0.82 -6.82
N LEU A 71 -11.97 2.03 -7.16
CA LEU A 71 -12.38 3.05 -6.17
C LEU A 71 -13.47 2.55 -5.21
N ASP A 72 -14.39 1.70 -5.68
CA ASP A 72 -15.45 1.09 -4.85
C ASP A 72 -14.91 0.08 -3.83
N SER A 73 -13.87 -0.67 -4.20
CA SER A 73 -13.18 -1.66 -3.36
C SER A 73 -11.80 -1.16 -2.91
N SER A 74 -11.67 0.14 -2.68
CA SER A 74 -10.41 0.76 -2.27
C SER A 74 -9.95 0.19 -0.93
N HIS A 75 -8.66 -0.08 -0.81
CA HIS A 75 -8.09 -0.56 0.44
C HIS A 75 -7.84 0.60 1.40
N GLN A 76 -7.62 0.30 2.67
CA GLN A 76 -7.19 1.28 3.65
C GLN A 76 -5.77 0.96 4.09
N LEU A 77 -4.86 1.91 3.92
CA LEU A 77 -3.48 1.79 4.31
C LEU A 77 -3.37 2.00 5.82
N LYS A 78 -2.97 0.95 6.53
CA LYS A 78 -2.88 0.90 7.99
C LYS A 78 -1.45 0.70 8.44
N ILE A 79 -1.01 1.53 9.38
CA ILE A 79 0.22 1.29 10.13
C ILE A 79 -0.14 0.32 11.26
N VAL A 80 0.27 -0.94 11.13
CA VAL A 80 -0.02 -1.99 12.13
C VAL A 80 1.05 -2.06 13.23
N ALA A 81 2.23 -1.51 12.97
CA ALA A 81 3.25 -1.33 13.97
C ALA A 81 4.07 -0.09 13.65
N ILE A 82 4.19 0.80 14.62
CA ILE A 82 5.14 1.90 14.60
C ILE A 82 6.42 1.44 15.28
N HIS A 83 7.55 1.61 14.60
CA HIS A 83 8.84 1.45 15.25
C HIS A 83 9.23 2.78 15.89
N CYS A 84 8.64 3.06 17.07
CA CYS A 84 9.13 4.15 17.90
C CYS A 84 10.53 3.76 18.39
N LYS A 85 11.58 4.40 17.86
CA LYS A 85 12.87 4.41 18.54
C LYS A 85 12.67 5.12 19.88
N GLY A 86 12.48 4.34 20.93
CA GLY A 86 12.52 4.83 22.31
C GLY A 86 13.85 5.55 22.52
N LYS A 87 13.76 6.81 22.97
CA LYS A 87 14.91 7.56 23.46
C LYS A 87 15.44 6.95 24.75
#